data_AF-A0A382S3Q3-F1
#
_entry.id   AF-A0A382S3Q3-F1
#
_cell.length_a   1.000
_cell.length_b   1.000
_cell.length_c   1.000
_cell.angle_alpha   90.00
_cell.angle_beta   90.00
_cell.angle_gamma   90.00
#
_symmetry.space_group_name_H-M   'P 1'
#
loop_
_entity.id
_entity.type
_entity.pdbx_description
1 polymer ?
#
loop_
_entity_poly.entity_id
_entity_poly.type
_entity_poly.pdbx_seq_one_letter_code
_entity_poly.pdbx_strand_id
1 'polypeptide(L)'
;NYQEIYSWLLSMGFPDNFTQFTSLKSPPVSSATDRIKSDMDIMIHTNKSNPNYKISFKDVFPISLGPINFTAAASTLDPIVVDASFLFTSTFTISKI
;
A
#
# COMPACT_ATOMS: atom_id res chain seq x y z
N ASN A 1 -8.44 0.25 4.82
CA ASN A 1 -7.20 -0.53 4.77
C ASN A 1 -7.15 -1.49 3.58
N TYR A 2 -7.72 -2.71 3.61
CA TYR A 2 -7.65 -3.65 2.46
C TYR A 2 -8.18 -3.04 1.15
N GLN A 3 -9.37 -2.44 1.19
CA GLN A 3 -9.98 -1.80 0.01
C GLN A 3 -9.14 -0.64 -0.55
N GLU A 4 -8.39 0.07 0.29
CA GLU A 4 -7.55 1.19 -0.15
C GLU A 4 -6.33 0.68 -0.93
N ILE A 5 -5.65 -0.35 -0.42
CA ILE A 5 -4.55 -1.00 -1.14
C ILE A 5 -5.04 -1.66 -2.42
N TYR A 6 -6.24 -2.26 -2.38
CA TYR A 6 -6.88 -2.83 -3.57
C TYR A 6 -7.19 -1.75 -4.63
N SER A 7 -7.80 -0.63 -4.24
CA SER A 7 -8.03 0.50 -5.16
C SER A 7 -6.74 1.11 -5.69
N TRP A 8 -5.68 1.15 -4.87
CA TRP A 8 -4.36 1.59 -5.30
C TRP A 8 -3.76 0.65 -6.36
N LEU A 9 -3.82 -0.67 -6.13
CA LEU A 9 -3.38 -1.68 -7.10
C LEU A 9 -4.18 -1.59 -8.41
N LEU A 10 -5.50 -1.40 -8.33
CA LEU A 10 -6.34 -1.21 -9.51
C LEU A 10 -6.01 0.08 -10.27
N SER A 11 -5.65 1.16 -9.57
CA SER A 11 -5.26 2.43 -10.21
C SER A 11 -3.94 2.33 -10.99
N MET A 12 -3.11 1.34 -10.67
CA MET A 12 -1.89 1.00 -11.41
C MET A 12 -2.17 0.12 -12.64
N GLY A 13 -3.24 -0.69 -12.58
CA GLY A 13 -3.67 -1.57 -13.66
C GLY A 13 -4.48 -0.84 -14.73
N PHE A 14 -4.73 -1.53 -15.83
CA PHE A 14 -5.68 -1.04 -16.83
C PHE A 14 -7.12 -1.27 -16.32
N PRO A 15 -8.03 -0.28 -16.43
CA PRO A 15 -9.42 -0.44 -16.00
C PRO A 15 -10.19 -1.41 -16.89
N ASP A 16 -10.85 -2.41 -16.30
CA ASP A 16 -11.65 -3.39 -17.04
C ASP A 16 -13.05 -2.87 -17.42
N ASN A 17 -13.50 -1.75 -16.85
CA ASN A 17 -14.83 -1.19 -17.10
C ASN A 17 -14.82 0.31 -17.46
N PHE A 18 -15.84 0.71 -18.22
CA PHE A 18 -16.00 2.07 -18.76
C PHE A 18 -16.16 3.14 -17.66
N THR A 19 -16.74 2.78 -16.52
CA THR A 19 -16.94 3.68 -15.36
C THR A 19 -15.61 3.98 -14.65
N GLN A 20 -14.71 3.00 -14.52
CA GLN A 20 -13.36 3.21 -13.99
C GLN A 20 -12.54 4.08 -14.95
N PHE A 21 -12.64 3.84 -16.26
CA PHE A 21 -11.95 4.65 -17.26
C PHE A 21 -12.36 6.13 -17.25
N THR A 22 -13.66 6.42 -17.10
CA THR A 22 -14.15 7.81 -17.01
C THR A 22 -13.67 8.50 -15.72
N SER A 23 -13.60 7.78 -14.60
CA SER A 23 -13.01 8.31 -13.36
C SER A 23 -11.51 8.60 -13.47
N LEU A 24 -10.78 7.80 -14.26
CA LEU A 24 -9.35 7.99 -14.55
C LEU A 24 -9.07 9.07 -15.60
N LYS A 25 -10.07 9.45 -16.42
CA LYS A 25 -9.96 10.50 -17.44
C LYS A 25 -10.29 11.91 -16.95
N SER A 26 -10.91 12.05 -15.78
CA SER A 26 -11.17 13.34 -15.14
C SER A 26 -10.36 13.62 -13.86
N PRO A 27 -9.03 13.36 -13.82
CA PRO A 27 -8.22 13.90 -12.74
C PRO A 27 -8.03 15.41 -13.00
N PRO A 28 -8.26 16.28 -12.00
CA PRO A 28 -7.94 17.69 -12.13
C PRO A 28 -6.42 17.81 -12.31
N VAL A 29 -6.01 18.18 -13.53
CA VAL A 29 -4.75 18.82 -13.94
C VAL A 29 -3.43 18.13 -13.50
N SER A 30 -2.74 17.55 -14.49
CA SER A 30 -1.31 17.21 -14.55
C SER A 30 -0.76 16.09 -13.64
N SER A 31 -0.05 15.15 -14.27
CA SER A 31 0.78 14.08 -13.67
C SER A 31 0.03 12.88 -13.08
N ALA A 32 -0.71 12.15 -13.91
CA ALA A 32 -1.33 10.88 -13.53
C ALA A 32 -0.31 9.80 -13.12
N THR A 33 0.94 9.84 -13.62
CA THR A 33 1.96 8.81 -13.35
C THR A 33 2.68 9.00 -12.01
N ASP A 34 2.93 10.24 -11.58
CA ASP A 34 3.64 10.52 -10.31
C ASP A 34 2.74 10.36 -9.07
N ARG A 35 1.41 10.39 -9.25
CA ARG A 35 0.44 10.25 -8.14
C ARG A 35 0.17 8.81 -7.73
N ILE A 36 0.73 7.83 -8.44
CA ILE A 36 0.52 6.40 -8.19
C ILE A 36 1.58 5.85 -7.22
N LYS A 37 2.60 6.64 -6.87
CA LYS A 37 3.63 6.25 -5.90
C LYS A 37 3.52 7.11 -4.65
N SER A 38 3.91 6.55 -3.50
CA SER A 38 3.88 7.22 -2.21
C SER A 38 5.18 6.96 -1.44
N ASP A 39 5.59 7.88 -0.58
CA ASP A 39 6.74 7.67 0.30
C ASP A 39 6.31 6.89 1.55
N MET A 40 7.19 6.03 2.08
CA MET A 40 6.90 5.22 3.27
C MET A 40 8.00 5.35 4.31
N ASP A 41 7.62 5.57 5.55
CA ASP A 41 8.52 5.61 6.69
C ASP A 41 8.22 4.48 7.69
N ILE A 42 9.22 3.67 8.01
CA ILE A 42 9.15 2.66 9.07
C ILE A 42 9.94 3.17 10.27
N MET A 43 9.27 3.29 11.42
CA MET A 43 9.90 3.73 12.67
C MET A 43 10.06 2.56 13.64
N ILE A 44 11.31 2.23 13.97
CA ILE A 44 11.65 1.21 14.95
C ILE A 44 11.77 1.88 16.31
N HIS A 45 10.94 1.41 17.24
CA HIS A 45 10.89 1.89 18.61
C HIS A 45 11.58 0.90 19.56
N THR A 46 12.10 1.42 20.67
CA THR A 46 12.55 0.62 21.81
C THR A 46 11.37 0.10 22.63
N ASN A 47 11.63 -0.80 23.59
CA ASN A 47 10.63 -1.30 24.53
C ASN A 47 9.96 -0.22 25.41
N LYS A 48 10.53 0.99 25.46
CA LYS A 48 9.95 2.16 26.15
C LYS A 48 9.21 3.11 25.19
N SER A 49 8.89 2.65 23.97
CA SER A 49 8.26 3.45 22.92
C SER A 49 9.07 4.69 22.51
N ASN A 50 10.39 4.70 22.75
CA ASN A 50 11.26 5.73 22.21
C ASN A 50 11.66 5.35 20.78
N PRO A 51 11.46 6.22 19.78
CA PRO A 51 12.00 6.02 18.44
C PRO A 51 13.52 5.89 18.52
N ASN A 52 14.10 4.96 17.75
CA ASN A 52 15.55 4.74 17.71
C ASN A 52 16.06 4.76 16.27
N TYR A 53 15.29 4.19 15.35
CA TYR A 53 15.63 4.19 13.93
C TYR A 53 14.43 4.55 13.08
N LYS A 54 14.70 5.26 12.00
CA LYS A 54 13.76 5.55 10.93
C LYS A 54 14.33 5.02 9.61
N ILE A 55 13.52 4.25 8.90
CA ILE A 55 13.81 3.77 7.55
C ILE A 55 12.84 4.47 6.61
N SER A 56 13.36 5.28 5.69
CA SER A 56 12.57 6.06 4.74
C SER A 56 12.74 5.51 3.34
N PHE A 57 11.64 5.14 2.70
CA PHE A 57 11.56 4.66 1.32
C PHE A 57 10.94 5.73 0.44
N LYS A 58 11.52 5.92 -0.76
CA LYS A 58 11.00 6.82 -1.78
C LYS A 58 10.33 6.05 -2.91
N ASP A 59 9.19 6.56 -3.37
CA ASP A 59 8.44 6.02 -4.51
C ASP A 59 7.97 4.56 -4.32
N VAL A 60 7.28 4.30 -3.21
CA VAL A 60 6.68 2.99 -2.87
C VAL A 60 5.32 2.81 -3.55
N PHE A 61 5.05 1.59 -4.01
CA PHE A 61 3.75 1.17 -4.54
C PHE A 61 3.50 -0.33 -4.27
N PRO A 62 2.23 -0.77 -4.15
CA PRO A 62 1.88 -2.16 -3.88
C PRO A 62 2.09 -3.01 -5.13
N ILE A 63 2.65 -4.20 -4.99
CA ILE A 63 2.84 -5.17 -6.08
C ILE A 63 1.91 -6.37 -5.97
N SER A 64 1.49 -6.73 -4.76
CA SER A 64 0.53 -7.81 -4.53
C SER A 64 -0.23 -7.61 -3.22
N LEU A 65 -1.45 -8.13 -3.21
CA LEU A 65 -2.33 -8.17 -2.04
C LEU A 65 -2.84 -9.61 -1.91
N GLY A 66 -2.66 -10.20 -0.72
CA GLY A 66 -3.12 -11.56 -0.44
C GLY A 66 -4.66 -11.65 -0.44
N PRO A 67 -5.23 -12.84 -0.68
CA PRO A 67 -6.67 -13.03 -0.63
C PRO A 67 -7.19 -13.01 0.82
N ILE A 68 -8.43 -12.55 0.98
CA ILE A 68 -9.18 -12.74 2.24
C ILE A 68 -9.77 -14.15 2.21
N ASN A 69 -9.31 -15.02 3.12
CA ASN A 69 -9.83 -16.38 3.23
C ASN A 69 -11.11 -16.41 4.06
N PHE A 70 -12.22 -16.79 3.43
CA PHE A 70 -13.50 -17.01 4.12
C PHE A 70 -13.73 -18.51 4.31
N THR A 71 -13.69 -18.99 5.55
CA THR A 71 -14.01 -20.38 5.88
C THR A 71 -15.16 -20.45 6.88
N ALA A 72 -16.18 -21.24 6.55
CA ALA A 72 -17.35 -21.46 7.42
C ALA A 72 -17.12 -22.59 8.45
N ALA A 73 -15.98 -23.29 8.37
CA ALA A 73 -15.62 -24.40 9.24
C ALA A 73 -14.73 -23.98 10.42
N ALA A 74 -14.50 -22.68 10.62
CA ALA A 74 -13.71 -22.19 11.74
C ALA A 74 -14.46 -22.40 13.06
N SER A 75 -13.87 -23.18 13.97
CA SER A 75 -14.38 -23.41 15.32
C SER A 75 -14.03 -22.26 16.28
N THR A 76 -13.13 -21.36 15.87
CA THR A 76 -12.66 -20.19 16.64
C THR A 76 -12.70 -18.92 15.79
N LEU A 77 -12.87 -17.77 16.45
CA LEU A 77 -12.86 -16.47 15.80
C LEU A 77 -11.41 -15.96 15.71
N ASP A 78 -10.71 -16.32 14.64
CA ASP A 78 -9.38 -15.77 14.35
C ASP A 78 -9.50 -14.43 13.59
N PRO A 79 -8.66 -13.43 13.90
CA PRO A 79 -8.65 -12.18 13.17
C PRO A 79 -8.21 -12.41 11.71
N ILE A 80 -8.86 -11.72 10.78
CA ILE A 80 -8.47 -11.73 9.37
C ILE A 80 -7.17 -10.95 9.20
N VAL A 81 -6.10 -11.65 8.83
CA VAL A 81 -4.79 -11.07 8.52
C VAL A 81 -4.48 -11.37 7.05
N VAL A 82 -4.00 -10.35 6.34
CA VAL A 82 -3.64 -10.44 4.92
C VAL A 82 -2.32 -9.73 4.73
N ASP A 83 -1.43 -10.35 3.95
CA ASP A 83 -0.16 -9.75 3.57
C ASP A 83 -0.31 -8.88 2.32
N ALA A 84 0.32 -7.71 2.35
CA ALA A 84 0.49 -6.83 1.19
C ALA A 84 1.98 -6.63 0.93
N SER A 85 2.40 -6.85 -0.31
CA SER A 85 3.80 -6.65 -0.73
C SER A 85 3.94 -5.31 -1.45
N PHE A 86 5.02 -4.59 -1.13
CA PHE A 86 5.34 -3.30 -1.73
C PHE A 86 6.72 -3.33 -2.37
N LEU A 87 6.87 -2.56 -3.45
CA LEU A 87 8.15 -2.30 -4.10
C LEU A 87 8.42 -0.79 -4.10
N PHE A 88 9.69 -0.40 -4.10
CA PHE A 88 10.13 1.00 -4.19
C PHE A 88 11.08 1.16 -5.38
N THR A 89 11.08 2.33 -6.04
CA THR A 89 11.91 2.55 -7.23
C THR A 89 13.14 3.41 -7.03
N SER A 90 13.13 4.32 -6.06
CA SER A 90 14.19 5.34 -5.96
C SER A 90 15.31 4.91 -5.01
N THR A 91 15.21 5.29 -3.74
CA THR A 91 16.22 5.01 -2.73
C THR A 91 15.56 4.72 -1.39
N PHE A 92 16.29 4.05 -0.51
CA PHE A 92 15.93 3.97 0.89
C PHE A 92 17.08 4.51 1.74
N THR A 93 16.73 5.12 2.87
CA THR A 93 17.70 5.68 3.82
C THR A 93 17.38 5.21 5.22
N ILE A 94 18.42 5.03 6.04
CA ILE A 94 18.30 4.64 7.44
C ILE A 94 18.95 5.73 8.27
N SER A 95 18.19 6.34 9.18
CA SER A 95 18.70 7.31 10.13
C SER A 95 18.45 6.87 11.57
N LYS A 96 19.40 7.18 12.43
CA LYS A 96 19.22 7.08 13.88
C LYS A 96 18.56 8.36 14.36
N ILE A 97 17.52 8.22 15.18
CA ILE A 97 16.72 9.33 15.74
C ILE A 97 16.64 9.22 17.25
#